data_AF-T1B3M9-F1
#
_entry.id   AF-T1B3M9-F1
#
_cell.length_a   1.000
_cell.length_b   1.000
_cell.length_c   1.000
_cell.angle_alpha   90.00
_cell.angle_beta   90.00
_cell.angle_gamma   90.00
#
_symmetry.space_group_name_H-M   'P 1'
#
loop_
_entity.id
_entity.type
_entity.pdbx_description
1 polymer ?
#
loop_
_entity_poly.entity_id
_entity_poly.type
_entity_poly.pdbx_seq_one_letter_code
_entity_poly.pdbx_strand_id
1 'polypeptide(L)' 'MQDTHKILEQMRREPGSVRFADLCKVCEVHFGKPRQHGTSHVLFKTPWPGD' A
#
# COMPACT_ATOMS: atom_id res chain seq x y z
N MET A 1 12.00 3.00 -11.88
CA MET A 1 11.47 2.69 -10.54
C MET A 1 10.59 3.87 -10.14
N GLN A 2 9.33 3.66 -9.77
CA GLN A 2 8.50 4.77 -9.29
C GLN A 2 8.80 4.95 -7.81
N ASP A 3 9.34 6.12 -7.44
CA ASP A 3 9.63 6.49 -6.06
C ASP A 3 8.34 6.46 -5.23
N THR A 4 8.25 5.48 -4.34
CA THR A 4 7.19 5.39 -3.31
C THR A 4 7.09 6.66 -2.48
N HIS A 5 8.17 7.43 -2.36
CA HIS A 5 8.17 8.74 -1.72
C HIS A 5 7.21 9.75 -2.39
N LYS A 6 7.22 9.83 -3.72
CA LYS A 6 6.32 10.76 -4.45
C LYS A 6 4.86 10.36 -4.28
N ILE A 7 4.59 9.06 -4.26
CA ILE A 7 3.26 8.50 -4.00
C ILE A 7 2.80 8.82 -2.57
N LEU A 8 3.70 8.73 -1.58
CA LEU A 8 3.41 9.10 -0.18
C LEU A 8 3.13 10.59 -0.03
N GLU A 9 3.91 11.44 -0.70
CA GLU A 9 3.68 12.89 -0.70
C GLU A 9 2.32 13.23 -1.35
N GLN A 10 1.98 12.55 -2.45
CA GLN A 10 0.67 12.68 -3.08
C GLN A 10 -0.47 12.16 -2.18
N MET A 11 -0.32 10.99 -1.55
CA MET A 11 -1.30 10.46 -0.58
C MET A 11 -1.51 11.42 0.59
N ARG A 12 -0.44 12.08 1.05
CA ARG A 12 -0.50 13.05 2.15
C ARG A 12 -1.21 14.33 1.73
N ARG A 13 -1.04 14.76 0.47
CA ARG A 13 -1.66 15.98 -0.06
C ARG A 13 -3.11 15.75 -0.47
N GLU A 14 -3.40 14.61 -1.10
CA GLU A 14 -4.67 14.28 -1.73
C GLU A 14 -4.99 12.78 -1.51
N PRO A 15 -5.41 12.38 -0.30
CA PRO A 15 -5.65 10.97 0.03
C PRO A 15 -6.76 10.31 -0.79
N GLY A 16 -7.69 11.10 -1.37
CA GLY A 16 -8.76 10.60 -2.23
C GLY A 16 -8.35 10.36 -3.69
N SER A 17 -7.19 10.85 -4.12
CA SER A 17 -6.73 10.79 -5.53
C SER A 17 -5.50 9.88 -5.65
N VAL A 18 -5.63 8.66 -5.15
CA VAL A 18 -4.55 7.67 -5.10
C VAL A 18 -5.03 6.39 -5.78
N ARG A 19 -4.27 5.91 -6.76
CA ARG A 19 -4.61 4.66 -7.44
C ARG A 19 -4.33 3.47 -6.53
N PHE A 20 -5.19 2.46 -6.62
CA PHE A 20 -5.02 1.21 -5.88
C PHE A 20 -3.65 0.56 -6.12
N ALA A 21 -3.15 0.58 -7.34
CA ALA A 21 -1.83 0.02 -7.68
C ALA A 21 -0.68 0.74 -6.95
N ASP A 22 -0.75 2.06 -6.81
CA ASP A 22 0.25 2.87 -6.09
C ASP A 22 0.19 2.60 -4.59
N LEU A 23 -1.02 2.50 -4.03
CA LEU A 23 -1.23 2.12 -2.62
C LEU A 23 -0.71 0.70 -2.33
N CYS A 24 -1.00 -0.26 -3.21
CA CYS A 24 -0.52 -1.64 -3.09
C CYS A 24 1.01 -1.70 -3.11
N LYS A 25 1.65 -0.88 -3.95
CA LYS A 25 3.12 -0.82 -4.06
C LYS A 25 3.79 -0.23 -2.83
N VAL A 26 3.21 0.84 -2.27
CA VAL A 26 3.64 1.40 -0.98
C VAL A 26 3.47 0.35 0.11
N CYS A 27 2.33 -0.32 0.18
CA CYS A 27 2.09 -1.37 1.16
C CYS A 27 3.05 -2.56 1.01
N GLU A 28 3.41 -2.96 -0.20
CA GLU A 28 4.38 -4.05 -0.42
C GLU A 28 5.79 -3.68 0.06
N VAL A 29 6.20 -2.42 -0.07
CA VAL A 29 7.50 -1.94 0.41
C VAL A 29 7.52 -1.80 1.93
N HIS A 30 6.44 -1.33 2.55
CA HIS A 30 6.38 -1.08 4.00
C HIS A 30 5.96 -2.31 4.83
N PHE A 31 4.98 -3.09 4.35
CA PHE A 31 4.46 -4.28 5.04
C PHE A 31 5.00 -5.60 4.48
N GLY A 32 5.66 -5.57 3.31
CA GLY A 32 6.18 -6.76 2.65
C GLY A 32 5.18 -7.45 1.73
N LYS A 33 5.52 -8.68 1.29
CA LYS A 33 4.68 -9.42 0.34
C LYS A 33 3.26 -9.66 0.89
N PRO A 34 2.23 -9.39 0.08
CA PRO A 34 0.86 -9.68 0.48
C PRO A 34 0.65 -11.19 0.64
N ARG A 35 -0.10 -11.57 1.67
CA ARG A 35 -0.42 -12.97 1.98
C ARG A 35 -1.49 -13.53 1.05
N GLN A 36 -2.43 -12.67 0.65
CA GLN A 36 -3.40 -12.97 -0.39
C GLN A 36 -3.47 -11.81 -1.37
N HIS A 37 -3.44 -12.16 -2.65
CA HIS A 37 -3.63 -11.25 -3.77
C HIS A 37 -4.88 -11.72 -4.54
N GLY A 38 -6.05 -11.26 -4.09
CA GLY A 38 -7.28 -11.36 -4.87
C GLY A 38 -7.34 -10.22 -5.88
N THR A 39 -8.08 -10.42 -6.97
CA THR A 39 -8.24 -9.43 -8.06
C THR A 39 -8.61 -8.01 -7.60
N SER A 40 -9.26 -7.86 -6.44
CA SER A 40 -9.62 -6.57 -5.84
C SER A 40 -9.17 -6.37 -4.38
N HIS A 41 -8.72 -7.42 -3.70
CA HIS A 41 -8.37 -7.37 -2.28
C HIS A 41 -6.98 -7.92 -2.05
N VAL A 42 -6.17 -7.12 -1.36
CA VAL A 42 -4.80 -7.47 -1.03
C VAL A 42 -4.66 -7.44 0.48
N LEU A 43 -4.39 -8.59 1.08
CA LEU A 43 -4.18 -8.71 2.52
C LEU A 43 -2.68 -8.71 2.81
N PHE A 44 -2.22 -7.67 3.51
CA PHE A 44 -0.86 -7.57 4.02
C PHE A 44 -0.78 -8.12 5.44
N LYS A 45 0.34 -8.74 5.79
CA LYS A 45 0.57 -9.23 7.15
C LYS A 45 1.07 -8.05 7.99
N THR A 46 0.19 -7.47 8.79
CA THR A 46 0.58 -6.43 9.74
C THR A 46 1.24 -7.08 10.97
N PRO A 47 2.33 -6.49 11.51
CA PRO A 47 3.04 -7.04 12.67
C PRO A 47 2.40 -6.68 14.02
N TRP A 48 1.30 -5.91 14.02
CA TRP A 48 0.63 -5.49 15.26
C TRP A 48 -0.17 -6.66 15.86
N PRO A 49 0.09 -7.06 17.12
CA PRO A 49 -0.75 -8.00 17.84
C PRO A 49 -2.02 -7.30 18.36
N GLY A 50 -3.19 -7.82 17.98
CA GLY A 50 -4.53 -7.37 18.39
C GLY A 50 -5.24 -6.59 17.28
N ASP A 51 -6.42 -6.96 16.79
CA ASP A 51 -7.51 -7.83 17.26
C ASP A 51 -7.56 -9.21 16.56
#